data_AF-A0A7C5HFV2-F1
#
_entry.id   AF-A0A7C5HFV2-F1
#
_cell.length_a   1.000
_cell.length_b   1.000
_cell.length_c   1.000
_cell.angle_alpha   90.00
_cell.angle_beta   90.00
_cell.angle_gamma   90.00
#
_symmetry.space_group_name_H-M   'P 1'
#
loop_
_entity.id
_entity.type
_entity.pdbx_description
1 polymer ?
#
loop_
_entity_poly.entity_id
_entity_poly.type
_entity_poly.pdbx_seq_one_letter_code
_entity_poly.pdbx_strand_id
1 'polypeptide(L)' 'MIKPLSIEKLRKRTNPADLGFETTRDIGGLETIIGQKRAVEAISFGLSVPNKGYNIFVVGSQGSGRTTYT' A
#
# COMPACT_ATOMS: atom_id res chain seq x y z
N MET A 1 -12.21 34.02 -16.20
CA MET A 1 -13.33 33.16 -16.64
C MET A 1 -12.93 31.71 -16.43
N ILE A 2 -13.65 30.93 -15.61
CA ILE A 2 -13.34 29.51 -15.37
C ILE A 2 -14.00 28.69 -16.48
N LYS A 3 -13.23 27.84 -17.17
CA LYS A 3 -13.75 26.97 -18.23
C LYS A 3 -14.49 25.77 -17.59
N PRO A 4 -15.75 25.50 -17.96
CA PRO A 4 -16.47 24.36 -17.41
C PRO A 4 -15.82 23.03 -17.81
N LEU A 5 -15.87 22.07 -16.90
CA LEU A 5 -15.28 20.74 -17.08
C LEU A 5 -16.29 19.83 -17.79
N SER A 6 -15.83 19.03 -18.75
CA SER A 6 -16.68 18.03 -19.41
C SER A 6 -16.94 16.83 -18.47
N ILE A 7 -18.04 16.11 -18.70
CA ILE A 7 -18.48 15.00 -17.85
C ILE A 7 -17.40 13.92 -17.71
N GLU A 8 -16.63 13.69 -18.76
CA GLU A 8 -15.57 12.68 -18.82
C GLU A 8 -14.42 12.99 -17.88
N LYS A 9 -14.21 14.27 -17.54
CA LYS A 9 -13.14 14.74 -16.66
C LYS A 9 -13.56 14.83 -15.19
N LEU A 10 -14.84 14.59 -14.87
CA LEU A 10 -15.34 14.63 -13.48
C LEU A 10 -14.84 13.47 -12.63
N ARG A 11 -14.41 12.35 -13.25
CA ARG A 11 -13.82 11.22 -12.54
C ARG A 11 -12.78 10.51 -13.40
N LYS A 12 -11.80 9.89 -12.74
CA LYS A 12 -10.94 8.90 -13.39
C LYS A 12 -11.77 7.66 -13.73
N ARG A 13 -11.63 7.14 -14.94
CA ARG A 13 -12.18 5.85 -15.35
C ARG A 13 -11.02 4.89 -15.60
N THR A 14 -11.17 3.67 -15.14
CA THR A 14 -10.29 2.55 -15.46
C THR A 14 -11.09 1.59 -16.32
N ASN A 15 -10.56 1.19 -17.46
CA ASN A 15 -11.18 0.16 -18.28
C ASN A 15 -10.88 -1.21 -17.63
N PRO A 16 -11.90 -1.98 -17.18
CA PRO A 16 -11.66 -3.26 -16.52
C PRO A 16 -10.91 -4.27 -17.39
N ALA A 17 -11.07 -4.20 -18.72
CA ALA A 17 -10.38 -5.09 -19.64
C ALA A 17 -8.85 -4.90 -19.63
N ASP A 18 -8.35 -3.74 -19.20
CA ASP A 18 -6.92 -3.45 -19.12
C ASP A 18 -6.26 -4.12 -17.88
N LEU A 19 -7.05 -4.64 -16.93
CA LEU A 19 -6.56 -5.23 -15.69
C LEU A 19 -6.14 -6.70 -15.83
N GLY A 20 -6.59 -7.39 -16.89
CA GLY A 20 -6.18 -8.76 -17.21
C GLY A 20 -6.80 -9.87 -16.33
N PHE A 21 -7.86 -9.58 -15.57
CA PHE A 21 -8.63 -10.58 -14.81
C PHE A 21 -10.12 -10.24 -14.81
N GLU A 22 -10.99 -11.23 -14.60
CA GLU A 22 -12.45 -11.04 -14.61
C GLU A 22 -12.96 -10.65 -13.21
N THR A 23 -12.48 -11.33 -12.18
CA THR A 23 -12.85 -11.10 -10.79
C THR A 23 -11.63 -11.09 -9.87
N THR A 24 -11.75 -10.45 -8.71
CA THR A 24 -10.67 -10.46 -7.70
C THR A 24 -10.44 -11.84 -7.08
N ARG A 25 -11.24 -12.86 -7.42
CA ARG A 25 -10.97 -14.25 -7.03
C ARG A 25 -9.92 -14.91 -7.93
N ASP A 26 -9.68 -14.34 -9.11
CA ASP A 26 -8.74 -14.87 -10.10
C ASP A 26 -7.29 -14.46 -9.76
N ILE A 27 -7.12 -13.47 -8.88
CA ILE A 27 -5.82 -13.02 -8.39
C ILE A 27 -5.45 -13.73 -7.09
N GLY A 28 -4.21 -14.20 -7.01
CA GLY A 28 -3.63 -14.64 -5.76
C GLY A 28 -3.54 -13.47 -4.77
N GLY A 29 -3.75 -13.74 -3.48
CA GLY A 29 -3.51 -12.75 -2.43
C GLY A 29 -2.05 -12.30 -2.43
N LEU A 30 -1.81 -11.02 -2.14
CA LEU A 30 -0.46 -10.51 -1.96
C LEU A 30 0.02 -10.83 -0.54
N GLU A 31 1.17 -11.50 -0.45
CA GLU A 31 1.86 -11.77 0.81
C GLU A 31 2.76 -10.60 1.23
N THR A 32 2.63 -9.43 0.60
CA THR A 32 3.51 -8.29 0.85
C THR A 32 2.73 -7.03 1.18
N ILE A 33 3.34 -6.17 2.00
CA ILE A 33 2.78 -4.86 2.33
C ILE A 33 2.88 -3.92 1.12
N ILE A 34 1.73 -3.45 0.65
CA ILE A 34 1.64 -2.58 -0.53
C ILE A 34 2.00 -1.13 -0.16
N GLY A 35 2.91 -0.52 -0.92
CA GLY A 35 3.20 0.91 -0.85
C GLY A 35 4.01 1.39 0.37
N GLN A 36 4.53 0.46 1.19
CA GLN A 36 5.25 0.79 2.43
C GLN A 36 6.72 0.35 2.44
N LYS A 37 7.41 0.47 1.29
CA LYS A 37 8.81 0.04 1.12
C LYS A 37 9.74 0.51 2.26
N ARG A 38 9.68 1.80 2.59
CA ARG A 38 10.50 2.40 3.67
C ARG A 38 10.22 1.76 5.04
N ALA A 39 8.96 1.45 5.35
CA ALA A 39 8.60 0.85 6.63
C ALA A 39 9.16 -0.58 6.73
N VAL A 40 9.03 -1.37 5.66
CA VAL A 40 9.57 -2.73 5.58
C VAL A 40 11.09 -2.74 5.77
N GLU A 41 11.81 -1.85 5.10
CA GLU A 41 13.27 -1.72 5.22
C GLU A 41 13.69 -1.31 6.65
N ALA A 42 13.00 -0.34 7.26
CA ALA A 42 13.31 0.12 8.61
C ALA A 42 13.08 -0.98 9.67
N ILE A 43 12.00 -1.75 9.55
CA ILE A 43 11.72 -2.88 10.44
C ILE A 43 12.78 -3.97 10.24
N SER A 44 13.09 -4.33 8.99
CA SER A 44 14.11 -5.35 8.68
C SER A 44 15.48 -4.96 9.23
N PHE A 45 15.86 -3.69 9.09
CA PHE A 45 17.08 -3.15 9.70
C PHE A 45 17.04 -3.25 11.23
N GLY A 46 15.96 -2.79 11.87
CA GLY A 46 15.82 -2.83 13.33
C GLY A 46 15.91 -4.25 13.90
N LEU A 47 15.31 -5.23 13.21
CA LEU A 47 15.36 -6.64 13.59
C LEU A 47 16.76 -7.27 13.39
N SER A 48 17.60 -6.71 12.52
CA SER A 48 18.96 -7.22 12.28
C SER A 48 19.98 -6.83 13.36
N VAL A 49 19.64 -5.91 14.27
CA VAL A 49 20.56 -5.42 15.31
C VAL A 49 20.62 -6.42 16.49
N PRO A 50 21.76 -7.08 16.75
CA PRO A 50 21.84 -8.17 17.72
C PRO A 50 22.02 -7.70 19.19
N ASN A 51 21.49 -6.53 19.55
CA ASN A 51 21.70 -5.93 20.87
C ASN A 51 20.40 -5.86 21.68
N LYS A 52 20.48 -6.27 22.95
CA LYS A 52 19.33 -6.23 23.86
C LYS A 52 18.95 -4.79 24.19
N GLY A 53 17.64 -4.54 24.32
CA GLY A 53 17.10 -3.23 24.69
C GLY A 53 16.86 -2.27 23.50
N TYR A 54 17.10 -2.71 22.27
CA TYR A 54 16.67 -1.98 21.07
C TYR A 54 15.18 -2.20 20.83
N ASN A 55 14.45 -1.09 20.61
CA ASN A 55 13.01 -1.09 20.40
C ASN A 55 12.68 -0.49 19.02
N ILE A 56 11.61 -0.99 18.40
CA ILE A 56 11.05 -0.44 17.17
C ILE A 56 9.75 0.27 17.53
N PHE A 57 9.63 1.55 17.16
CA PHE A 57 8.40 2.32 17.29
C PHE A 57 7.80 2.57 15.90
N VAL A 58 6.53 2.22 15.72
CA VAL A 58 5.83 2.31 14.43
C VAL A 58 4.71 3.34 14.52
N VAL A 59 4.69 4.28 13.57
CA VAL A 59 3.67 5.33 13.45
C VAL A 59 3.06 5.33 12.06
N GLY A 60 1.78 5.68 11.97
CA GLY A 60 1.02 5.72 10.73
C GLY A 60 -0.46 5.98 11.00
N SER A 61 -1.23 6.31 9.97
CA SER A 61 -2.67 6.54 10.09
C SER A 61 -3.42 5.26 10.51
N GLN A 62 -4.63 5.40 11.05
CA GLN A 62 -5.49 4.25 11.30
C GLN A 62 -5.75 3.47 10.01
N GLY A 63 -5.76 2.14 10.06
CA GLY A 63 -5.96 1.28 8.89
C GLY A 63 -4.74 1.12 7.98
N SER A 64 -3.58 1.72 8.31
CA SER A 64 -2.36 1.60 7.49
C SER A 64 -1.62 0.26 7.62
N GLY A 65 -2.11 -0.68 8.43
CA GLY A 65 -1.47 -1.98 8.65
C GLY A 65 -0.24 -1.93 9.57
N ARG A 66 -0.14 -0.98 10.51
CA ARG A 66 1.01 -0.82 11.42
C ARG A 66 1.45 -2.07 12.20
N THR A 67 0.52 -3.00 12.42
CA THR A 67 0.73 -4.25 13.17
C THR A 67 0.87 -5.46 12.24
N THR A 68 0.76 -5.27 10.93
CA THR A 68 0.91 -6.33 9.93
C THR A 68 2.35 -6.30 9.44
N TYR A 69 3.08 -7.37 9.70
CA TYR A 69 4.44 -7.57 9.19
C TYR A 69 4.57 -9.03 8.75
N THR A 70 4.25 -9.28 7.48
CA THR A 70 4.53 -10.52 6.75
C THR A 70 4.60 -10.14 5.27
#